data_AF-A0A949Q9W6-F1
#
_entry.id   AF-A0A949Q9W6-F1
#
_cell.length_a   1.000
_cell.length_b   1.000
_cell.length_c   1.000
_cell.angle_alpha   90.00
_cell.angle_beta   90.00
_cell.angle_gamma   90.00
#
_symmetry.space_group_name_H-M   'P 1'
#
loop_
_entity.id
_entity.type
_entity.pdbx_description
1 polymer ?
#
loop_
_entity_poly.entity_id
_entity_poly.type
_entity_poly.pdbx_seq_one_letter_code
_entity_poly.pdbx_strand_id
1 'polypeptide(L)' 'VSASPNAVKECKTLLQDVAGKDIDATLIAHTVQGIASIRASAEGKEGVQSFLQKRKPNWLTA' A
#
# COMPACT_ATOMS: atom_id res chain seq x y z
N VAL A 1 10.19 11.98 -4.23
CA VAL A 1 8.92 11.31 -3.86
C VAL A 1 9.26 10.25 -2.83
N SER A 2 8.71 10.33 -1.62
CA SER A 2 8.95 9.34 -0.57
C SER A 2 7.60 8.73 -0.19
N ALA A 3 7.49 7.41 -0.38
CA ALA A 3 6.28 6.64 -0.10
C ALA A 3 6.18 6.31 1.39
N SER A 4 4.97 6.02 1.87
CA SER A 4 4.75 5.64 3.25
C SER A 4 5.48 4.31 3.59
N PRO A 5 6.21 4.21 4.70
CA PRO A 5 6.99 3.01 5.05
C PRO A 5 6.18 1.71 5.05
N ASN A 6 4.95 1.74 5.54
CA ASN A 6 4.05 0.59 5.56
C ASN A 6 3.70 0.15 4.13
N ALA A 7 3.34 1.07 3.25
CA ALA A 7 3.05 0.73 1.86
C ALA A 7 4.25 0.08 1.13
N VAL A 8 5.47 0.55 1.39
CA VAL A 8 6.68 -0.05 0.80
C VAL A 8 6.90 -1.47 1.32
N LYS A 9 6.72 -1.70 2.62
CA LYS A 9 6.84 -3.02 3.23
C LYS A 9 5.82 -3.99 2.61
N GLU A 10 4.56 -3.59 2.56
CA GLU A 10 3.45 -4.45 2.14
C GLU A 10 3.50 -4.71 0.64
N CYS A 11 4.01 -3.77 -0.16
CA CYS A 11 4.29 -4.00 -1.58
C CYS A 11 5.36 -5.08 -1.79
N LYS A 12 6.40 -5.13 -0.94
CA LYS A 12 7.42 -6.19 -0.99
C LYS A 12 6.85 -7.55 -0.59
N THR A 13 6.02 -7.60 0.45
CA THR A 13 5.30 -8.82 0.84
C THR A 13 4.44 -9.32 -0.31
N LEU A 14 3.60 -8.45 -0.89
CA LEU A 14 2.76 -8.81 -2.00
C LEU A 14 3.57 -9.32 -3.20
N LEU A 15 4.71 -8.69 -3.51
CA LEU A 15 5.59 -9.14 -4.58
C LEU A 15 6.09 -10.57 -4.34
N GLN A 16 6.49 -10.90 -3.11
CA GLN A 16 6.90 -12.26 -2.73
C GLN A 16 5.73 -13.25 -2.82
N ASP A 17 4.52 -12.80 -2.51
CA ASP A 17 3.31 -13.63 -2.55
C ASP A 17 2.82 -13.91 -3.97
N VAL A 18 3.12 -13.06 -4.96
CA VAL A 18 2.64 -13.23 -6.35
C VAL A 18 3.72 -13.74 -7.30
N ALA A 19 5.01 -13.59 -6.97
CA ALA A 19 6.10 -13.95 -7.87
C ALA A 19 6.07 -15.44 -8.23
N GLY A 20 6.07 -15.73 -9.54
CA GLY A 20 6.13 -17.09 -10.08
C GLY A 20 4.85 -17.91 -9.91
N LYS A 21 3.73 -17.30 -9.47
CA LYS A 21 2.44 -17.97 -9.37
C LYS A 21 1.60 -17.73 -10.64
N ASP A 22 0.80 -18.73 -11.00
CA ASP A 22 -0.21 -18.57 -12.03
C ASP A 22 -1.29 -17.58 -11.58
N ILE A 23 -1.78 -16.78 -12.53
CA ILE A 23 -2.83 -15.79 -12.26
C ILE A 23 -4.17 -16.50 -12.28
N ASP A 24 -4.63 -16.92 -11.10
CA ASP A 24 -5.95 -17.49 -10.88
C ASP A 24 -6.87 -16.56 -10.06
N ALA A 25 -8.14 -16.96 -9.92
CA ALA A 25 -9.13 -16.19 -9.18
C ALA A 25 -8.75 -16.00 -7.69
N THR A 26 -8.05 -16.97 -7.11
CA THR A 26 -7.61 -16.93 -5.70
C THR A 26 -6.52 -15.89 -5.50
N LEU A 27 -5.52 -15.87 -6.39
CA LEU A 27 -4.42 -14.91 -6.37
C LEU A 27 -4.93 -13.48 -6.61
N ILE A 28 -5.90 -13.31 -7.51
CA ILE A 28 -6.57 -12.03 -7.74
C ILE A 28 -7.28 -11.57 -6.47
N ALA A 29 -8.10 -12.42 -5.85
CA ALA A 29 -8.84 -12.09 -4.64
C ALA A 29 -7.89 -11.70 -3.48
N HIS A 30 -6.82 -12.46 -3.30
CA HIS A 30 -5.79 -12.17 -2.30
C HIS A 30 -5.12 -10.80 -2.55
N THR A 31 -4.73 -10.53 -3.79
CA THR A 31 -4.10 -9.27 -4.19
C THR A 31 -5.03 -8.07 -3.97
N VAL A 32 -6.30 -8.19 -4.35
CA VAL A 32 -7.32 -7.16 -4.14
C VAL A 32 -7.50 -6.88 -2.64
N GLN A 33 -7.60 -7.92 -1.82
CA GLN A 33 -7.74 -7.78 -0.38
C GLN A 33 -6.53 -7.09 0.26
N GLY A 34 -5.31 -7.44 -0.16
CA GLY A 34 -4.08 -6.80 0.29
C GLY A 34 -4.07 -5.30 -0.03
N ILE A 35 -4.34 -4.93 -1.29
CA ILE A 35 -4.38 -3.53 -1.73
C ILE A 35 -5.46 -2.75 -0.97
N ALA A 36 -6.66 -3.32 -0.81
CA ALA A 36 -7.75 -2.67 -0.07
C ALA A 36 -7.36 -2.41 1.39
N SER A 37 -6.71 -3.38 2.03
CA SER A 37 -6.25 -3.27 3.42
C SER A 37 -5.21 -2.15 3.59
N ILE A 38 -4.24 -2.05 2.67
CA ILE A 38 -3.24 -0.97 2.71
C ILE A 38 -3.86 0.39 2.48
N ARG A 39 -4.83 0.51 1.56
CA ARG A 39 -5.57 1.77 1.34
C ARG A 39 -6.35 2.22 2.57
N ALA A 40 -6.87 1.28 3.37
CA ALA A 40 -7.62 1.57 4.58
C ALA A 40 -6.74 1.84 5.82
N SER A 41 -5.43 1.58 5.74
CA SER A 41 -4.46 1.77 6.82
C SER A 41 -4.30 3.25 7.23
N ALA A 42 -3.70 3.49 8.39
CA ALA A 42 -3.43 4.84 8.88
C ALA A 42 -2.56 5.65 7.91
N GLU A 43 -1.46 5.06 7.43
CA GLU A 43 -0.58 5.69 6.44
C GLU A 43 -1.26 5.87 5.07
N GLY A 44 -2.11 4.92 4.65
CA GLY A 44 -2.90 5.05 3.42
C GLY A 44 -3.86 6.24 3.47
N LYS A 45 -4.60 6.39 4.58
CA LYS A 45 -5.49 7.52 4.82
C LYS A 45 -4.72 8.85 4.89
N GLU A 46 -3.61 8.88 5.61
CA GLU A 46 -2.73 10.06 5.71
C GLU A 46 -2.14 10.48 4.36
N GLY A 47 -1.79 9.53 3.49
CA GLY A 47 -1.33 9.81 2.13
C GLY A 47 -2.38 10.55 1.31
N VAL A 48 -3.62 10.07 1.35
CA VAL A 48 -4.74 10.73 0.66
C VAL A 48 -5.02 12.10 1.26
N GLN A 49 -5.09 12.21 2.59
CA GLN A 49 -5.37 13.47 3.27
C GLN A 49 -4.29 14.53 3.01
N SER A 50 -3.02 14.17 3.14
CA SER A 50 -1.89 15.09 2.90
C SER A 50 -1.86 15.59 1.47
N PHE A 51 -2.14 14.71 0.49
CA PHE A 51 -2.26 15.07 -0.92
C PHE A 51 -3.39 16.10 -1.14
N LEU A 52 -4.59 15.81 -0.64
CA LEU A 52 -5.75 16.71 -0.77
C LEU A 52 -5.52 18.06 -0.08
N GLN A 53 -4.81 18.05 1.04
CA GLN A 53 -4.47 19.26 1.82
C GLN A 53 -3.21 19.98 1.31
N LYS A 54 -2.56 19.49 0.25
CA LYS A 54 -1.30 20.03 -0.31
C LYS A 54 -0.19 20.21 0.73
N ARG A 55 -0.13 19.31 1.72
CA ARG A 55 0.92 19.30 2.76
C ARG A 55 1.79 18.06 2.63
N LYS A 56 2.93 18.08 3.30
CA LYS A 56 3.74 16.87 3.45
C LYS A 56 3.02 15.89 4.39
N PRO A 57 3.03 14.58 4.10
CA PRO A 57 2.54 13.57 5.01
C PRO A 57 3.45 13.47 6.25
N ASN A 58 2.87 13.01 7.36
CA ASN A 58 3.53 13.00 8.67
C ASN A 58 4.82 12.17 8.72
N TRP A 59 4.95 11.15 7.87
CA TRP A 59 6.16 10.31 7.80
C TRP A 59 7.36 10.99 7.13
N LEU A 60 7.23 12.23 6.63
CA LEU A 60 8.34 13.03 6.10
C LEU A 60 8.72 14.22 7.00
N THR A 61 7.96 14.44 8.06
CA THR A 61 8.21 15.49 9.05
C THR A 61 8.88 14.95 10.31
N ALA A 62 9.05 13.63 10.41
CA ALA A 62 9.85 12.96 11.43
C ALA A 62 11.32 12.88 11.00
#